data_AF-A0A7C9EEX3-F1
#
_entry.id   AF-A0A7C9EEX3-F1
#
_cell.length_a   1.000
_cell.length_b   1.000
_cell.length_c   1.000
_cell.angle_alpha   90.00
_cell.angle_beta   90.00
_cell.angle_gamma   90.00
#
_symmetry.space_group_name_H-M   'P 1'
#
loop_
_entity.id
_entity.type
_entity.pdbx_description
1 polymer ?
#
loop_
_entity_poly.entity_id
_entity_poly.type
_entity_poly.pdbx_seq_one_letter_code
_entity_poly.pdbx_strand_id
1 'polypeptide(L)'
;WTKMAASKPFFDVDDTLLEGRSQIEQEDKLISRNWLEFLDCMQMAGRDSEKLSLVSKAIHRVLKEMKELNGGTSESKMSELESFIGSSAPDQIDILPPKQCNTKGSGKRIKGGKEKA
;
A
#
# COMPACT_ATOMS: atom_id res chain seq x y z
N TRP A 1 -58.25 0.93 -5.82
CA TRP A 1 -56.87 0.98 -5.29
C TRP A 1 -56.44 -0.44 -5.00
N THR A 2 -55.70 -1.03 -5.94
CA THR A 2 -55.61 -2.49 -6.11
C THR A 2 -54.60 -3.10 -5.14
N LYS A 3 -55.13 -3.97 -4.29
CA LYS A 3 -54.47 -4.83 -3.31
C LYS A 3 -53.74 -5.97 -4.03
N MET A 4 -52.60 -5.72 -4.68
CA MET A 4 -51.64 -6.74 -5.15
C MET A 4 -50.28 -6.09 -5.42
N ALA A 5 -49.54 -5.70 -4.38
CA ALA A 5 -48.11 -5.44 -4.51
C ALA A 5 -47.39 -6.78 -4.37
N ALA A 6 -47.08 -7.42 -5.51
CA ALA A 6 -46.20 -8.58 -5.52
C ALA A 6 -44.79 -8.14 -5.10
N SER A 7 -44.40 -8.49 -3.87
CA SER A 7 -43.01 -8.42 -3.42
C SER A 7 -42.20 -9.47 -4.20
N LYS A 8 -41.65 -9.09 -5.36
CA LYS A 8 -40.58 -9.88 -5.96
C LYS A 8 -39.40 -9.84 -4.99
N PRO A 9 -38.87 -10.97 -4.50
CA PRO A 9 -37.61 -10.95 -3.81
C PRO A 9 -36.53 -10.47 -4.79
N PHE A 10 -35.94 -9.31 -4.50
CA PHE A 10 -34.69 -8.85 -5.09
C PHE A 10 -33.59 -9.73 -4.50
N PHE A 11 -33.41 -10.92 -5.02
CA PHE A 11 -32.15 -11.63 -4.86
C PHE A 11 -31.70 -11.96 -6.27
N ASP A 12 -31.03 -10.99 -6.89
CA ASP A 12 -30.01 -11.29 -7.88
C ASP A 12 -28.88 -11.93 -7.07
N VAL A 13 -28.91 -13.25 -6.95
CA VAL A 13 -27.78 -13.99 -6.37
C VAL A 13 -26.75 -14.04 -7.49
N ASP A 14 -26.01 -12.95 -7.59
CA ASP A 14 -24.93 -12.76 -8.55
C ASP A 14 -23.99 -13.98 -8.53
N ASP A 15 -23.78 -14.58 -9.70
CA ASP A 15 -22.77 -15.63 -9.93
C ASP A 15 -21.39 -15.23 -9.36
N THR A 16 -21.10 -13.93 -9.32
CA THR A 16 -19.91 -13.32 -8.72
C THR A 16 -19.72 -13.65 -7.23
N LEU A 17 -20.79 -13.74 -6.43
CA LEU A 17 -20.71 -14.05 -5.00
C LEU A 17 -20.36 -15.53 -4.77
N LEU A 18 -20.89 -16.41 -5.61
CA LEU A 18 -20.60 -17.85 -5.57
C LEU A 18 -19.20 -18.14 -6.11
N GLU A 19 -18.78 -17.45 -7.17
CA GLU A 19 -17.45 -17.57 -7.75
C GLU A 19 -16.36 -17.14 -6.76
N GLY A 20 -16.52 -15.99 -6.11
CA GLY A 20 -15.60 -15.52 -5.06
C GLY A 20 -15.49 -16.50 -3.88
N ARG A 21 -16.59 -17.13 -3.46
CA ARG A 21 -16.58 -18.15 -2.40
C ARG A 21 -15.87 -19.43 -2.83
N SER A 22 -16.07 -19.86 -4.08
CA SER A 22 -15.43 -21.05 -4.63
C SER A 22 -13.92 -20.87 -4.84
N GLN A 23 -13.49 -19.65 -5.17
CA GLN A 23 -12.08 -19.29 -5.28
C GLN A 23 -11.38 -19.32 -3.92
N ILE A 24 -11.99 -18.72 -2.89
CA ILE A 24 -11.47 -18.77 -1.51
C ILE A 24 -11.31 -20.23 -1.04
N GLU A 25 -12.29 -21.09 -1.32
CA GLU A 25 -12.22 -22.51 -0.95
C GLU A 25 -11.09 -23.28 -1.68
N GLN A 26 -10.80 -22.91 -2.94
CA GLN A 26 -9.67 -23.47 -3.71
C GLN A 26 -8.32 -23.03 -3.15
N GLU A 27 -8.19 -21.74 -2.80
CA GLU A 27 -6.99 -21.17 -2.19
C GLU A 27 -6.71 -21.82 -0.82
N ASP A 28 -7.74 -21.98 0.02
CA ASP A 28 -7.61 -22.65 1.32
C ASP A 28 -7.18 -24.11 1.20
N LYS A 29 -7.68 -24.83 0.19
CA LYS A 29 -7.25 -26.22 -0.12
C LYS A 29 -5.79 -26.26 -0.55
N LEU A 30 -5.35 -25.31 -1.38
CA LEU A 30 -3.94 -25.19 -1.78
C LEU A 30 -3.05 -24.90 -0.58
N ILE A 31 -3.43 -23.95 0.29
CA ILE A 31 -2.69 -23.64 1.53
C ILE A 31 -2.57 -24.89 2.40
N SER A 32 -3.69 -25.58 2.64
CA SER A 32 -3.72 -26.79 3.46
C SER A 32 -2.83 -27.89 2.91
N ARG A 33 -2.86 -28.12 1.59
CA ARG A 33 -2.02 -29.11 0.92
C ARG A 33 -0.52 -28.78 1.05
N ASN A 34 -0.13 -27.53 0.79
CA ASN A 34 1.27 -27.11 0.92
C ASN A 34 1.79 -27.28 2.36
N TRP A 35 0.96 -26.99 3.36
CA TRP A 35 1.32 -27.24 4.76
C TRP A 35 1.51 -28.73 5.07
N LEU A 36 0.65 -29.60 4.55
CA LEU A 36 0.79 -31.05 4.73
C LEU A 36 2.09 -31.58 4.10
N GLU A 37 2.41 -31.15 2.87
CA GLU A 37 3.66 -31.54 2.20
C GLU A 37 4.90 -31.03 2.95
N PHE A 38 4.83 -29.81 3.51
CA PHE A 38 5.90 -29.27 4.35
C PHE A 38 6.08 -30.07 5.65
N LEU A 39 4.99 -30.44 6.31
CA LEU A 39 5.03 -31.26 7.52
C LEU A 39 5.61 -32.64 7.24
N ASP A 40 5.24 -33.26 6.12
CA ASP A 40 5.82 -34.55 5.68
C ASP A 40 7.34 -34.42 5.45
N CYS A 41 7.78 -33.35 4.77
CA CYS A 41 9.22 -33.06 4.61
C CYS A 41 9.95 -32.95 5.95
N MET A 42 9.34 -32.28 6.94
CA MET A 42 9.91 -32.16 8.29
C MET A 42 9.94 -33.50 9.03
N GLN A 43 8.92 -34.34 8.86
CA GLN A 43 8.88 -35.69 9.42
C GLN A 43 9.97 -36.58 8.80
N MET A 44 10.15 -36.53 7.47
CA MET A 44 11.21 -37.24 6.75
C MET A 44 12.62 -36.80 7.14
N ALA A 45 12.80 -35.50 7.43
CA ALA A 45 14.07 -34.96 7.90
C ALA A 45 14.38 -35.41 9.33
N GLY A 46 13.38 -35.45 10.21
CA GLY A 46 13.55 -35.90 11.60
C GLY A 46 14.64 -35.12 12.34
N ARG A 47 15.63 -35.82 12.92
CA ARG A 47 16.78 -35.23 13.61
C ARG A 47 18.07 -35.26 12.78
N ASP A 48 17.96 -35.53 11.48
CA ASP A 48 19.09 -35.62 10.57
C ASP A 48 19.55 -34.21 10.16
N SER A 49 20.78 -33.86 10.52
CA SER A 49 21.34 -32.52 10.29
C SER A 49 21.48 -32.17 8.81
N GLU A 50 21.77 -33.14 7.95
CA GLU A 50 21.95 -32.89 6.51
C GLU A 50 20.60 -32.65 5.85
N LYS A 51 19.59 -33.46 6.18
CA LYS A 51 18.22 -33.28 5.68
C LYS A 51 17.60 -31.97 6.19
N LEU A 52 17.83 -31.62 7.46
CA LEU A 52 17.37 -30.34 8.00
C LEU A 52 18.05 -29.15 7.32
N SER A 53 19.35 -29.26 6.99
CA SER A 53 20.05 -28.24 6.21
C SER A 53 19.46 -28.08 4.81
N LEU A 54 19.09 -29.20 4.16
CA LEU A 54 18.43 -29.19 2.86
C LEU A 54 17.07 -28.48 2.93
N VAL A 55 16.22 -28.83 3.90
CA VAL A 55 14.92 -28.18 4.12
C VAL A 55 15.10 -26.68 4.40
N SER A 56 16.05 -26.31 5.25
CA SER A 56 16.34 -24.90 5.57
C SER A 56 16.75 -24.09 4.33
N LYS A 57 17.59 -24.66 3.45
CA LYS A 57 17.99 -24.01 2.19
C LYS A 57 16.81 -23.84 1.24
N ALA A 58 15.93 -24.84 1.15
CA ALA A 58 14.72 -24.76 0.33
C ALA A 58 13.77 -23.66 0.84
N ILE A 59 13.51 -23.61 2.16
CA ILE A 59 12.69 -22.55 2.78
C ILE A 59 13.28 -21.17 2.47
N HIS A 60 14.59 -20.98 2.65
CA HIS A 60 15.24 -19.70 2.34
C HIS A 60 15.09 -19.28 0.88
N ARG A 61 15.16 -20.25 -0.05
CA ARG A 61 14.93 -19.99 -1.48
C ARG A 61 13.49 -19.53 -1.73
N VAL A 62 12.50 -20.27 -1.23
CA VAL A 62 11.08 -19.92 -1.39
C VAL A 62 10.78 -18.55 -0.77
N LEU A 63 11.31 -18.26 0.41
CA LEU A 63 11.17 -16.95 1.06
C LEU A 63 11.76 -15.82 0.22
N LYS A 64 12.90 -16.06 -0.44
CA LYS A 64 13.51 -15.07 -1.32
C LYS A 64 12.65 -14.82 -2.55
N GLU A 65 12.19 -15.88 -3.21
CA GLU A 65 11.32 -15.79 -4.39
C GLU A 65 9.99 -15.09 -4.07
N MET A 66 9.37 -15.38 -2.91
CA MET A 66 8.15 -14.67 -2.49
C MET A 66 8.38 -13.18 -2.20
N LYS A 67 9.55 -12.82 -1.64
CA LYS A 67 9.92 -11.41 -1.44
C LYS A 67 10.15 -10.68 -2.77
N GLU A 68 10.71 -11.37 -3.76
CA GLU A 68 10.90 -10.81 -5.10
C GLU A 68 9.57 -10.66 -5.84
N LEU A 69 8.65 -11.64 -5.68
CA LEU A 69 7.32 -11.63 -6.29
C LEU A 69 6.40 -10.55 -5.70
N ASN A 70 6.47 -10.30 -4.39
CA ASN A 70 5.74 -9.20 -3.74
C ASN A 70 6.26 -7.81 -4.15
N GLY A 71 7.19 -7.75 -5.11
CA GLY A 71 8.06 -6.61 -5.34
C GLY A 71 9.01 -6.47 -4.16
N GLY A 72 10.25 -6.03 -4.42
CA GLY A 72 11.09 -5.50 -3.36
C GLY A 72 10.45 -4.26 -2.74
N THR A 73 9.38 -4.43 -1.98
CA THR A 73 8.65 -3.42 -1.23
C THR A 73 9.42 -3.17 0.07
N SER A 74 10.68 -2.77 -0.10
CA SER A 74 11.06 -1.53 0.55
C SER A 74 10.41 -0.42 -0.29
N GLU A 75 9.08 -0.35 -0.30
CA GLU A 75 8.45 0.93 -0.51
C GLU A 75 9.04 1.78 0.60
N SER A 76 9.92 2.70 0.20
CA SER A 76 10.37 3.75 1.10
C SER A 76 9.11 4.27 1.79
N LYS A 77 9.14 4.52 3.10
CA LYS A 77 8.02 5.16 3.81
C LYS A 77 7.48 6.40 3.06
N MET A 78 8.34 7.02 2.23
CA MET A 78 7.99 8.09 1.31
C MET A 78 6.99 7.67 0.22
N SER A 79 7.16 6.51 -0.44
CA SER A 79 6.24 5.96 -1.45
C SER A 79 4.83 5.73 -0.89
N GLU A 80 4.74 5.17 0.33
CA GLU A 80 3.46 4.99 1.02
C GLU A 80 2.78 6.34 1.31
N LEU A 81 3.54 7.33 1.76
CA LEU A 81 3.04 8.68 2.07
C LEU A 81 2.60 9.43 0.81
N GLU A 82 3.38 9.37 -0.27
CA GLU A 82 3.04 10.01 -1.55
C GLU A 82 1.79 9.39 -2.16
N SER A 83 1.63 8.07 -2.06
CA SER A 83 0.43 7.35 -2.48
C SER A 83 -0.80 7.75 -1.65
N PHE A 84 -0.65 7.91 -0.33
CA PHE A 84 -1.74 8.35 0.55
C PHE A 84 -2.14 9.82 0.30
N ILE A 85 -1.17 10.70 0.06
CA ILE A 85 -1.40 12.13 -0.21
C ILE A 85 -1.90 12.35 -1.65
N GLY A 86 -1.59 11.43 -2.57
CA GLY A 86 -1.90 11.54 -4.00
C GLY A 86 -0.98 12.50 -4.76
N SER A 87 0.18 12.82 -4.19
CA SER A 87 1.19 13.71 -4.78
C SER A 87 2.59 13.28 -4.34
N SER A 88 3.54 13.31 -5.27
CA SER A 88 4.96 13.13 -4.94
C SER A 88 5.55 14.41 -4.35
N ALA A 89 6.57 14.26 -3.50
CA ALA A 89 7.36 15.39 -3.03
C ALA A 89 8.24 15.90 -4.19
N PRO A 90 8.39 17.22 -4.36
CA PRO A 90 9.30 17.78 -5.36
C PRO A 90 10.76 17.54 -4.96
N ASP A 91 11.59 17.12 -5.91
CA ASP A 91 13.04 16.86 -5.70
C ASP A 91 13.81 18.13 -5.32
N GLN A 92 13.31 19.30 -5.72
CA GLN A 92 13.92 20.60 -5.46
C GLN A 92 12.85 21.59 -5.00
N ILE A 93 13.16 22.32 -3.93
CA ILE A 93 12.32 23.38 -3.37
C ILE A 93 13.09 24.68 -3.39
N ASP A 94 12.60 25.66 -4.14
CA ASP A 94 13.18 26.99 -4.17
C ASP A 94 12.54 27.87 -3.07
N ILE A 95 13.33 28.19 -2.04
CA ILE A 95 12.89 29.07 -0.96
C ILE A 95 13.15 30.52 -1.37
N LEU A 96 12.09 31.21 -1.77
CA LEU A 96 12.17 32.63 -2.08
C LEU A 96 12.07 33.48 -0.80
N PRO A 97 12.80 34.62 -0.72
CA PRO A 97 12.62 35.56 0.37
C PRO A 97 11.17 36.07 0.40
N PRO A 98 10.63 36.40 1.59
CA PRO A 98 9.29 36.91 1.71
C PRO A 98 9.13 38.18 0.87
N LYS A 99 7.96 38.33 0.24
CA LYS A 99 7.63 39.56 -0.49
C LYS A 99 7.82 40.74 0.46
N GLN A 100 8.64 41.69 0.05
CA GLN A 100 8.88 42.90 0.84
C GLN A 100 7.55 43.63 1.01
N CYS A 101 7.07 43.70 2.25
CA CYS A 101 5.81 44.37 2.56
C CYS A 101 6.07 45.87 2.73
N ASN A 102 5.39 46.69 1.93
CA ASN A 102 5.42 48.14 2.08
C ASN A 102 4.38 48.56 3.11
N THR A 103 4.83 48.83 4.34
CA THR A 103 3.99 49.39 5.41
C THR A 103 3.90 50.92 5.30
N LYS A 104 2.97 51.53 6.05
CA LYS A 104 2.88 53.00 6.15
C LYS A 104 4.19 53.56 6.67
N GLY A 105 4.93 54.26 5.80
CA GLY A 105 6.27 54.82 6.10
C GLY A 105 7.43 54.15 5.36
N SER A 106 7.20 53.06 4.63
CA SER A 106 8.24 52.39 3.80
C SER A 106 8.58 53.11 2.49
N GLY A 107 7.71 54.02 2.03
CA GLY A 107 7.93 54.82 0.83
C GLY A 107 8.82 56.05 1.06
N LYS A 108 9.28 56.68 -0.03
CA LYS A 108 9.98 57.96 0.05
C LYS A 108 9.13 58.98 0.81
N ARG A 109 9.68 59.52 1.89
CA ARG A 109 9.04 60.60 2.65
C ARG A 109 8.89 61.84 1.76
N ILE A 110 7.68 62.40 1.73
CA ILE A 110 7.44 63.70 1.10
C ILE A 110 8.17 64.75 1.94
N LYS A 111 9.16 65.43 1.34
CA LYS A 111 9.90 66.51 2.00
C LYS A 111 9.04 67.76 2.17
N GLY A 112 9.07 68.35 3.36
CA GLY A 112 8.39 69.61 3.66
C GLY A 112 9.10 70.80 3.00
N GLY A 113 8.40 71.94 2.86
CA GLY A 113 8.94 73.13 2.18
C GLY A 113 10.25 73.66 2.76
N LYS A 114 10.47 73.51 4.08
CA LYS A 114 11.73 73.89 4.75
C LYS A 114 12.93 73.00 4.39
N GLU A 115 12.69 71.78 3.89
CA GLU A 115 13.73 70.81 3.51
C GLU A 115 14.08 70.86 2.01
N LYS A 116 13.43 71.75 1.26
CA LYS A 116 13.65 72.00 -0.18
C LYS A 116 14.47 73.28 -0.45
N ALA A 117 14.85 74.01 0.59
CA ALA A 117 15.68 75.21 0.51
C ALA A 117 17.17 74.84 0.57
#